data_AF-A0A1G3A3H4-F1
#
_entry.id   AF-A0A1G3A3H4-F1
#
_cell.length_a   1.000
_cell.length_b   1.000
_cell.length_c   1.000
_cell.angle_alpha   90.00
_cell.angle_beta   90.00
_cell.angle_gamma   90.00
#
_symmetry.space_group_name_H-M   'P 1'
#
loop_
_entity.id
_entity.type
_entity.pdbx_description
1 polymer ?
#
loop_
_entity_poly.entity_id
_entity_poly.type
_entity_poly.pdbx_seq_one_letter_code
_entity_poly.pdbx_strand_id
1 'polypeptide(L)'
;MSGTLRESNVGEGNGQVAAQRSSPSAELQDFKNVTNNLVQDALTIWADLWAELESRAEPDGESLKASGFEPSCGWTGFLEKMWVLKHYLDFVKRLSQQ
;
A
#
# COMPACT_ATOMS: atom_id res chain seq x y z
N MET A 1 -54.71 1.94 -41.48
CA MET A 1 -53.24 2.02 -41.51
C MET A 1 -52.87 3.45 -41.20
N SER A 2 -52.61 3.76 -39.92
CA SER A 2 -52.21 5.10 -39.48
C SER A 2 -50.97 4.95 -38.61
N GLY A 3 -49.83 5.40 -39.15
CA GLY A 3 -48.55 5.38 -38.46
C GLY A 3 -48.53 6.45 -37.37
N THR A 4 -48.08 6.07 -36.18
CA THR A 4 -47.78 7.01 -35.10
C THR A 4 -46.27 7.17 -35.02
N LEU A 5 -45.85 8.43 -35.15
CA LEU A 5 -44.48 8.90 -35.09
C LEU A 5 -43.82 8.58 -33.75
N ARG A 6 -42.55 8.25 -33.86
CA ARG A 6 -41.59 7.94 -32.80
C ARG A 6 -41.13 9.25 -32.16
N GLU A 7 -41.45 9.49 -30.89
CA GLU A 7 -40.82 10.54 -30.09
C GLU A 7 -39.64 9.95 -29.32
N SER A 8 -38.44 10.25 -29.82
CA SER A 8 -37.17 10.02 -29.14
C SER A 8 -37.04 11.08 -28.05
N ASN A 9 -37.19 10.70 -26.77
CA ASN A 9 -36.83 11.59 -25.67
C ASN A 9 -35.39 11.32 -25.26
N VAL A 10 -34.46 12.02 -25.92
CA VAL A 10 -33.08 12.19 -25.47
C VAL A 10 -33.12 13.27 -24.38
N GLY A 11 -33.12 12.83 -23.13
CA GLY A 11 -32.89 13.67 -21.96
C GLY A 11 -31.48 13.44 -21.44
N GLU A 12 -30.51 14.21 -21.94
CA GLU A 12 -29.28 14.51 -21.21
C GLU A 12 -29.65 15.22 -19.91
N GLY A 13 -29.26 14.64 -18.78
CA GLY A 13 -29.59 15.13 -17.44
C GLY A 13 -28.55 14.68 -16.43
N ASN A 14 -27.44 15.40 -16.41
CA ASN A 14 -26.39 15.38 -15.41
C ASN A 14 -27.01 15.38 -13.99
N GLY A 15 -26.86 14.27 -13.25
CA GLY A 15 -27.54 14.10 -11.95
C GLY A 15 -26.86 13.05 -11.09
N GLN A 16 -25.84 13.48 -10.36
CA GLN A 16 -25.32 12.89 -9.12
C GLN A 16 -25.08 11.37 -9.14
N VAL A 17 -23.82 10.98 -9.24
CA VAL A 17 -23.36 9.70 -8.68
C VAL A 17 -23.58 9.81 -7.16
N ALA A 18 -24.79 9.50 -6.71
CA ALA A 18 -25.06 9.26 -5.31
C ALA A 18 -24.14 8.10 -4.93
N ALA A 19 -23.06 8.39 -4.20
CA ALA A 19 -22.18 7.38 -3.64
C ALA A 19 -23.07 6.45 -2.82
N GLN A 20 -23.39 5.28 -3.39
CA GLN A 20 -24.16 4.27 -2.66
C GLN A 20 -23.32 3.91 -1.45
N ARG A 21 -23.91 4.09 -0.26
CA ARG A 21 -23.27 3.68 0.98
C ARG A 21 -23.03 2.18 0.88
N SER A 22 -21.76 1.80 0.94
CA SER A 22 -21.33 0.41 0.95
C SER A 22 -22.05 -0.36 2.06
N SER A 23 -22.39 -1.61 1.81
CA SER A 23 -22.91 -2.46 2.88
C SER A 23 -21.80 -2.67 3.93
N PRO A 24 -22.14 -2.89 5.21
CA PRO A 24 -21.12 -3.15 6.24
C PRO A 24 -20.18 -4.32 5.91
N SER A 25 -20.68 -5.33 5.19
CA SER A 25 -19.87 -6.46 4.71
C SER A 25 -18.86 -6.03 3.64
N ALA A 26 -19.27 -5.16 2.72
CA ALA A 26 -18.38 -4.60 1.70
C ALA A 26 -17.30 -3.71 2.35
N GLU A 27 -17.67 -2.87 3.32
CA GLU A 27 -16.72 -2.02 4.05
C GLU A 27 -15.68 -2.84 4.82
N LEU A 28 -16.11 -3.93 5.48
CA LEU A 28 -15.21 -4.83 6.18
C LEU A 28 -14.24 -5.54 5.21
N GLN A 29 -14.75 -5.94 4.05
CA GLN A 29 -13.94 -6.58 3.01
C GLN A 29 -12.89 -5.60 2.47
N ASP A 30 -13.28 -4.35 2.20
CA ASP A 30 -12.37 -3.30 1.74
C ASP A 30 -11.31 -3.00 2.79
N PHE A 31 -11.71 -2.86 4.06
CA PHE A 31 -10.80 -2.68 5.18
C PHE A 31 -9.77 -3.81 5.29
N LYS A 32 -10.23 -5.06 5.19
CA LYS A 32 -9.35 -6.24 5.22
C LYS A 32 -8.36 -6.23 4.06
N ASN A 33 -8.83 -5.92 2.85
CA ASN A 33 -7.99 -5.87 1.67
C ASN A 33 -6.91 -4.78 1.79
N VAL A 34 -7.30 -3.58 2.21
CA VAL A 34 -6.37 -2.46 2.41
C VAL A 34 -5.34 -2.79 3.49
N THR A 35 -5.79 -3.34 4.62
CA THR A 35 -4.89 -3.71 5.73
C THR A 35 -3.90 -4.79 5.30
N ASN A 36 -4.37 -5.81 4.58
CA ASN A 36 -3.52 -6.89 4.12
C ASN A 36 -2.45 -6.39 3.13
N ASN A 37 -2.84 -5.56 2.16
CA ASN A 37 -1.91 -4.98 1.20
C ASN A 37 -0.85 -4.11 1.90
N LEU A 38 -1.28 -3.23 2.80
CA LEU A 38 -0.39 -2.37 3.55
C LEU A 38 0.64 -3.15 4.38
N VAL A 39 0.19 -4.18 5.10
CA VAL A 39 1.07 -5.03 5.93
C VAL A 39 2.04 -5.80 5.02
N GLN A 40 1.57 -6.31 3.89
CA GLN A 40 2.42 -7.00 2.93
C GLN A 40 3.50 -6.08 2.37
N ASP A 41 3.15 -4.86 1.97
CA ASP A 41 4.11 -3.88 1.46
C ASP A 41 5.15 -3.51 2.52
N ALA A 42 4.74 -3.36 3.78
CA ALA A 42 5.65 -3.13 4.90
C ALA A 42 6.62 -4.30 5.10
N LEU A 43 6.14 -5.54 5.04
CA LEU A 43 6.98 -6.73 5.17
C LEU A 43 7.96 -6.87 4.00
N THR A 44 7.54 -6.55 2.79
CA THR A 44 8.42 -6.54 1.61
C THR A 44 9.55 -5.52 1.77
N ILE A 45 9.25 -4.29 2.17
CA ILE A 45 10.28 -3.26 2.40
C ILE A 45 11.21 -3.66 3.55
N TRP A 46 10.66 -4.24 4.62
CA TRP A 46 11.48 -4.75 5.72
C TRP A 46 12.44 -5.86 5.26
N ALA A 47 11.96 -6.81 4.43
CA ALA A 47 12.80 -7.86 3.89
C ALA A 47 13.96 -7.32 3.03
N ASP A 48 13.68 -6.33 2.18
CA ASP A 48 14.70 -5.63 1.40
C ASP A 48 15.77 -4.97 2.29
N LEU A 49 15.33 -4.22 3.31
CA LEU A 49 16.23 -3.55 4.25
C LEU A 49 17.05 -4.55 5.05
N TRP A 50 16.43 -5.66 5.46
CA TRP A 50 17.09 -6.71 6.21
C TRP A 50 18.16 -7.41 5.37
N ALA A 51 17.88 -7.69 4.09
CA ALA A 51 18.85 -8.30 3.19
C ALA A 51 20.13 -7.45 3.03
N GLU A 52 19.99 -6.13 2.96
CA GLU A 52 21.13 -5.20 2.95
C GLU A 52 21.99 -5.33 4.22
N LEU A 53 21.34 -5.46 5.39
CA LEU A 53 22.00 -5.59 6.68
C LEU A 53 22.64 -6.98 6.88
N GLU A 54 21.95 -8.05 6.48
CA GLU A 54 22.37 -9.44 6.62
C GLU A 54 23.51 -9.81 5.67
N SER A 55 23.55 -9.23 4.46
CA SER A 55 24.66 -9.45 3.50
C SER A 55 26.06 -9.12 4.06
N ARG A 56 26.11 -8.45 5.20
CA ARG A 56 27.31 -8.01 5.90
C ARG A 56 27.59 -8.76 7.20
N ALA A 57 26.67 -9.59 7.66
CA ALA A 57 26.90 -10.50 8.76
C ALA A 57 27.66 -11.71 8.21
N GLU A 58 28.99 -11.68 8.31
CA GLU A 58 29.81 -12.87 8.08
C GLU A 58 29.26 -14.04 8.93
N PRO A 59 29.14 -15.26 8.38
CA PRO A 59 28.48 -16.39 9.02
C PRO A 59 29.09 -16.79 10.38
N ASP A 60 30.32 -16.36 10.66
CA ASP A 60 31.09 -16.76 11.84
C ASP A 60 31.12 -15.72 12.96
N GLY A 61 30.36 -14.61 12.87
CA GLY A 61 30.25 -13.61 13.95
C GLY A 61 31.54 -12.81 14.24
N GLU A 62 32.68 -13.23 13.69
CA GLU A 62 33.96 -12.54 13.76
C GLU A 62 34.21 -11.73 12.49
N SER A 63 33.48 -10.61 12.36
CA SER A 63 34.01 -9.35 11.86
C SER A 63 32.92 -8.40 11.36
N LEU A 64 32.41 -7.58 12.27
CA LEU A 64 32.21 -6.16 11.93
C LEU A 64 33.60 -5.52 11.73
N LYS A 65 34.41 -5.97 10.75
CA LYS A 65 35.65 -5.26 10.40
C LYS A 65 35.22 -3.96 9.76
N ALA A 66 35.22 -2.90 10.57
CA ALA A 66 35.61 -1.50 10.34
C ALA A 66 35.53 -0.82 8.96
N SER A 67 35.05 -1.46 7.89
CA SER A 67 34.54 -0.78 6.71
C SER A 67 33.10 -0.40 7.04
N GLY A 68 32.76 0.89 6.92
CA GLY A 68 31.41 1.37 7.21
C GLY A 68 30.35 0.63 6.38
N PHE A 69 29.17 0.42 6.95
CA PHE A 69 28.02 -0.08 6.19
C PHE A 69 27.74 0.86 5.01
N GLU A 70 27.66 0.30 3.82
CA GLU A 70 27.27 1.00 2.61
C GLU A 70 26.22 0.14 1.90
N PRO A 71 24.95 0.57 1.88
CA PRO A 71 23.88 -0.20 1.25
C PRO A 71 24.07 -0.23 -0.28
N SER A 72 23.70 -1.34 -0.91
CA SER A 72 23.82 -1.53 -2.37
C SER A 72 23.03 -0.49 -3.17
N CYS A 73 21.91 -0.04 -2.62
CA CYS A 73 21.05 1.01 -3.17
C CYS A 73 21.50 2.44 -2.81
N GLY A 74 22.64 2.60 -2.12
CA GLY A 74 23.12 3.88 -1.61
C GLY A 74 22.31 4.41 -0.43
N TRP A 75 22.90 5.35 0.32
CA TRP A 75 22.29 5.88 1.55
C TRP A 75 20.92 6.53 1.33
N THR A 76 20.76 7.27 0.24
CA THR A 76 19.49 7.94 -0.07
C THR A 76 18.36 6.92 -0.27
N GLY A 77 18.57 5.90 -1.11
CA GLY A 77 17.57 4.85 -1.36
C GLY A 77 17.27 4.02 -0.12
N PHE A 78 18.28 3.71 0.69
CA PHE A 78 18.10 3.01 1.95
C PHE A 78 17.25 3.82 2.94
N LEU A 79 17.54 5.11 3.10
CA LEU A 79 16.80 5.99 3.99
C LEU A 79 15.36 6.22 3.49
N GLU A 80 15.14 6.32 2.18
CA GLU A 80 13.79 6.38 1.60
C GLU A 80 12.98 5.13 1.95
N LYS A 81 13.55 3.93 1.79
CA LYS A 81 12.90 2.67 2.21
C LYS A 81 12.57 2.67 3.70
N MET A 82 13.49 3.13 4.57
CA MET A 82 13.25 3.27 6.01
C MET A 82 12.10 4.25 6.32
N TRP A 83 12.02 5.37 5.59
CA TRP A 83 10.94 6.34 5.74
C TRP A 83 9.58 5.78 5.32
N VAL A 84 9.53 5.06 4.18
CA VAL A 84 8.30 4.40 3.72
C VAL A 84 7.86 3.32 4.70
N LEU A 85 8.80 2.50 5.19
CA LEU A 85 8.50 1.49 6.21
C LEU A 85 7.91 2.14 7.47
N LYS A 86 8.52 3.23 7.97
CA LYS A 86 7.98 3.98 9.10
C LYS A 86 6.54 4.43 8.82
N HIS A 87 6.28 4.96 7.64
CA HIS A 87 4.94 5.42 7.26
C HIS A 87 3.91 4.29 7.31
N TYR A 88 4.24 3.11 6.78
CA TYR A 88 3.36 1.95 6.84
C TYR A 88 3.14 1.47 8.28
N LEU A 89 4.18 1.40 9.10
CA LEU A 89 4.06 1.00 10.51
C LEU A 89 3.21 1.99 11.33
N ASP A 90 3.36 3.29 11.08
CA ASP A 90 2.52 4.32 11.71
C ASP A 90 1.04 4.14 11.34
N PHE A 91 0.75 3.75 10.10
CA PHE A 91 -0.61 3.48 9.66
C PHE A 91 -1.16 2.18 10.25
N VAL A 92 -0.38 1.08 10.23
CA VAL A 92 -0.76 -0.20 10.87
C VAL A 92 -1.06 -0.01 12.35
N LYS A 93 -0.25 0.79 13.07
CA LYS A 93 -0.50 1.15 14.47
C LYS A 93 -1.83 1.87 14.67
N ARG A 94 -2.22 2.74 13.75
CA ARG A 94 -3.54 3.42 13.83
C ARG A 94 -4.68 2.44 13.59
N LEU A 95 -4.52 1.52 12.64
CA LEU A 95 -5.52 0.48 12.37
C LEU A 95 -5.71 -0.45 13.57
N SER A 96 -4.63 -0.79 14.28
CA SER A 96 -4.72 -1.66 15.47
C SER A 96 -5.37 -1.00 16.69
N GLN A 97 -5.68 0.30 16.61
CA GLN A 97 -6.29 1.09 17.68
C GLN A 97 -7.75 1.47 17.39
N GLN A 98 -8.26 1.13 16.20
CA GLN A 98 -9.68 1.23 15.86
C GLN A 98 -10.46 0.07 16.47
#